data_AF-A0A850B622-F1
#
_entry.id   AF-A0A850B622-F1
#
_cell.length_a   1.000
_cell.length_b   1.000
_cell.length_c   1.000
_cell.angle_alpha   90.00
_cell.angle_beta   90.00
_cell.angle_gamma   90.00
#
_symmetry.space_group_name_H-M   'P 1'
#
loop_
_entity.id
_entity.type
_entity.pdbx_description
1 polymer ?
#
loop_
_entity_poly.entity_id
_entity_poly.type
_entity_poly.pdbx_seq_one_letter_code
_entity_poly.pdbx_strand_id
1 'polypeptide(L)'
;MLDIEQIRACLPHRFPMLLVDRILEIEPGKRALGLKNVTINEDFFNGHFPAQAIMPGVLIIEAMAQVGGVLMLSVPEYRNAIPVIARIDNVRFRRPVVPGDALITEVLVSYFRNRVGKVTLEGRVEGEIVAEAEMHFMLLDPRPAETGLQEEQ
;
A
#
# COMPACT_ATOMS: atom_id res chain seq x y z
N MET A 1 2.17 -13.23 -9.61
CA MET A 1 0.84 -12.64 -9.41
C MET A 1 0.33 -13.08 -8.05
N LEU A 2 -0.15 -12.14 -7.23
CA LEU A 2 -0.77 -12.44 -5.93
C LEU A 2 -2.23 -12.00 -5.93
N ASP A 3 -3.13 -12.87 -5.47
CA ASP A 3 -4.53 -12.55 -5.24
C ASP A 3 -4.78 -11.91 -3.87
N ILE A 4 -6.05 -11.59 -3.59
CA ILE A 4 -6.44 -10.89 -2.36
C ILE A 4 -6.18 -11.73 -1.09
N GLU A 5 -6.32 -13.05 -1.14
CA GLU A 5 -6.09 -13.90 0.03
C GLU A 5 -4.59 -13.98 0.36
N GLN A 6 -3.75 -14.05 -0.68
CA GLN A 6 -2.29 -13.96 -0.53
C GLN A 6 -1.86 -12.58 -0.01
N ILE A 7 -2.49 -11.50 -0.48
CA ILE A 7 -2.23 -10.14 0.03
C ILE A 7 -2.66 -10.03 1.50
N ARG A 8 -3.82 -10.57 1.89
CA ARG A 8 -4.30 -10.56 3.28
C ARG A 8 -3.42 -11.38 4.22
N ALA A 9 -2.80 -12.45 3.72
CA ALA A 9 -1.82 -13.22 4.46
C ALA A 9 -0.48 -12.47 4.61
N CYS A 10 -0.13 -11.63 3.64
CA CYS A 10 1.10 -10.82 3.64
C CYS A 10 0.98 -9.53 4.45
N LEU A 11 -0.11 -8.78 4.29
CA LEU A 11 -0.34 -7.48 4.92
C LEU A 11 -1.26 -7.61 6.14
N PRO A 12 -1.03 -6.84 7.21
CA PRO A 12 -1.93 -6.79 8.35
C PRO A 12 -3.22 -5.99 8.07
N HIS A 13 -3.23 -5.15 7.04
CA HIS A 13 -4.35 -4.28 6.69
C HIS A 13 -5.64 -5.09 6.41
N ARG A 14 -6.77 -4.58 6.89
CA ARG A 14 -8.12 -5.14 6.68
C ARG A 14 -9.07 -4.00 6.33
N PHE A 15 -10.29 -4.34 5.91
CA PHE A 15 -11.35 -3.36 5.68
C PHE A 15 -11.50 -2.41 6.89
N PRO A 16 -11.66 -1.09 6.66
CA PRO A 16 -11.74 -0.38 5.38
C PRO A 16 -10.38 0.11 4.82
N MET A 17 -9.25 -0.39 5.34
CA MET A 17 -7.90 0.10 5.06
C MET A 17 -7.01 -0.87 4.26
N LEU A 18 -7.55 -1.96 3.70
CA LEU A 18 -6.81 -2.75 2.71
C LEU A 18 -7.14 -2.20 1.31
N LEU A 19 -6.18 -1.54 0.68
CA LEU A 19 -6.38 -0.74 -0.54
C LEU A 19 -5.59 -1.29 -1.74
N VAL A 20 -5.25 -2.57 -1.73
CA VAL A 20 -4.62 -3.28 -2.84
C VAL A 20 -5.41 -4.56 -3.09
N ASP A 21 -5.94 -4.70 -4.29
CA ASP A 21 -6.78 -5.83 -4.67
C ASP A 21 -5.97 -6.99 -5.23
N ARG A 22 -4.83 -6.68 -5.87
CA ARG A 22 -4.01 -7.65 -6.61
C ARG A 22 -2.59 -7.16 -6.81
N ILE A 23 -1.63 -8.07 -6.77
CA ILE A 23 -0.26 -7.83 -7.27
C ILE A 23 -0.12 -8.50 -8.63
N LEU A 24 0.10 -7.69 -9.66
CA LEU A 24 0.24 -8.13 -11.05
C LEU A 24 1.63 -8.72 -11.26
N GLU A 25 2.68 -8.00 -10.84
CA GLU A 25 4.07 -8.38 -10.99
C GLU A 25 4.82 -8.16 -9.67
N ILE A 26 5.80 -9.02 -9.37
CA ILE A 26 6.67 -8.84 -8.22
C ILE A 26 8.03 -9.46 -8.47
N GLU A 27 9.07 -8.68 -8.24
CA GLU A 27 10.46 -9.10 -8.18
C GLU A 27 10.98 -8.74 -6.77
N PRO A 28 11.08 -9.72 -5.85
CA PRO A 28 11.40 -9.47 -4.45
C PRO A 28 12.64 -8.60 -4.27
N GLY A 29 12.50 -7.54 -3.45
CA GLY A 29 13.57 -6.60 -3.14
C GLY A 29 13.94 -5.63 -4.28
N LYS A 30 13.22 -5.63 -5.41
CA LYS A 30 13.52 -4.77 -6.56
C LYS A 30 12.33 -3.96 -7.08
N ARG A 31 11.24 -4.63 -7.47
CA ARG A 31 10.04 -3.93 -7.99
C ARG A 31 8.75 -4.71 -7.80
N ALA A 32 7.63 -4.00 -7.79
CA ALA A 32 6.29 -4.59 -7.82
C ALA A 32 5.31 -3.74 -8.62
N LEU A 33 4.29 -4.39 -9.18
CA LEU A 33 3.15 -3.76 -9.83
C LEU A 33 1.87 -4.21 -9.13
N GLY A 34 1.15 -3.28 -8.51
CA GLY A 34 -0.12 -3.54 -7.81
C GLY A 34 -1.31 -2.87 -8.48
N LEU A 35 -2.49 -3.38 -8.20
CA LEU A 35 -3.77 -2.85 -8.69
C LEU A 35 -4.69 -2.55 -7.49
N LYS A 36 -5.30 -1.37 -7.51
CA LYS A 36 -6.49 -1.03 -6.75
C LYS A 36 -7.61 -0.64 -7.72
N ASN A 37 -8.74 -1.32 -7.64
CA ASN A 37 -9.97 -0.87 -8.28
C ASN A 37 -10.59 0.26 -7.46
N VAL A 38 -11.14 1.25 -8.15
CA VAL A 38 -11.81 2.38 -7.53
C VAL A 38 -13.29 2.30 -7.88
N THR A 39 -14.15 2.19 -6.88
CA THR A 39 -15.59 1.99 -7.09
C THR A 39 -16.42 2.89 -6.20
N ILE A 40 -17.58 3.33 -6.69
CA ILE A 40 -18.50 4.19 -5.93
C ILE A 40 -19.01 3.49 -4.66
N ASN A 41 -18.88 2.17 -4.58
CA ASN A 41 -19.25 1.35 -3.42
C ASN A 41 -18.18 1.34 -2.30
N GLU A 42 -17.28 2.33 -2.27
CA GLU A 42 -16.32 2.53 -1.18
C GLU A 42 -16.77 3.66 -0.26
N ASP A 43 -16.75 3.42 1.06
CA ASP A 43 -17.40 4.30 2.06
C ASP A 43 -16.87 5.75 2.05
N PHE A 44 -15.59 5.95 1.73
CA PHE A 44 -14.99 7.28 1.70
C PHE A 44 -15.59 8.21 0.63
N PHE A 45 -16.26 7.67 -0.41
CA PHE A 45 -16.91 8.50 -1.42
C PHE A 45 -18.17 9.20 -0.91
N ASN A 46 -18.81 8.70 0.16
CA ASN A 46 -19.90 9.40 0.83
C ASN A 46 -19.45 10.77 1.36
N GLY A 47 -18.19 10.87 1.78
CA GLY A 47 -17.60 12.09 2.36
C GLY A 47 -16.67 12.87 1.43
N HIS A 48 -16.19 12.29 0.33
CA HIS A 48 -15.16 12.90 -0.51
C HIS A 48 -15.50 12.83 -2.01
N PHE A 49 -16.43 13.64 -2.51
CA PHE A 49 -17.33 14.55 -1.80
C PHE A 49 -18.78 14.21 -2.19
N PRO A 50 -19.79 14.56 -1.37
CA PRO A 50 -21.19 14.18 -1.64
C PRO A 50 -21.71 14.50 -3.05
N ALA A 51 -21.24 15.59 -3.67
CA ALA A 51 -21.64 15.99 -5.02
C ALA A 51 -20.61 15.64 -6.12
N GLN A 52 -19.42 15.15 -5.74
CA GLN A 52 -18.32 14.88 -6.65
C GLN A 52 -17.39 13.83 -6.05
N ALA A 53 -17.60 12.57 -6.40
CA ALA A 53 -16.81 11.44 -5.94
C ALA A 53 -15.36 11.52 -6.46
N ILE A 54 -14.40 11.76 -5.55
CA ILE A 54 -12.97 11.80 -5.83
C ILE A 54 -12.26 10.92 -4.79
N MET A 55 -11.38 10.02 -5.20
CA MET A 55 -10.62 9.23 -4.24
C MET A 55 -9.67 10.17 -3.47
N PRO A 56 -9.68 10.18 -2.13
CA PRO A 56 -8.77 11.03 -1.36
C PRO A 56 -7.31 10.78 -1.73
N GLY A 57 -6.55 11.84 -2.00
CA GLY A 57 -5.14 11.72 -2.40
C GLY A 57 -4.29 10.93 -1.39
N VAL A 58 -4.59 11.07 -0.10
CA VAL A 58 -3.93 10.29 0.96
C VAL A 58 -4.21 8.78 0.87
N LEU A 59 -5.38 8.36 0.39
CA LEU A 59 -5.69 6.95 0.17
C LEU A 59 -5.02 6.41 -1.09
N ILE A 60 -4.72 7.27 -2.08
CA ILE A 60 -3.88 6.90 -3.22
C ILE A 60 -2.47 6.60 -2.70
N ILE A 61 -1.91 7.49 -1.87
CA ILE A 61 -0.60 7.26 -1.25
C ILE A 61 -0.56 5.99 -0.40
N GLU A 62 -1.59 5.75 0.41
CA GLU A 62 -1.71 4.52 1.21
C GLU A 62 -1.79 3.26 0.33
N ALA A 63 -2.60 3.28 -0.73
CA ALA A 63 -2.68 2.17 -1.69
C ALA A 63 -1.31 1.88 -2.32
N MET A 64 -0.59 2.93 -2.76
CA MET A 64 0.75 2.77 -3.30
C MET A 64 1.73 2.23 -2.26
N ALA A 65 1.64 2.71 -1.02
CA ALA A 65 2.47 2.27 0.08
C ALA A 65 2.28 0.78 0.37
N GLN A 66 1.05 0.27 0.33
CA GLN A 66 0.74 -1.13 0.56
C GLN A 66 1.34 -2.05 -0.51
N VAL A 67 1.40 -1.62 -1.77
CA VAL A 67 2.16 -2.34 -2.82
C VAL A 67 3.64 -2.40 -2.45
N GLY A 68 4.21 -1.31 -1.96
CA GLY A 68 5.57 -1.27 -1.42
C GLY A 68 5.76 -2.19 -0.20
N GLY A 69 4.77 -2.24 0.70
CA GLY A 69 4.74 -3.17 1.83
C GLY A 69 4.80 -4.62 1.37
N VAL A 70 3.97 -5.02 0.41
CA VAL A 70 4.00 -6.38 -0.16
C VAL A 70 5.37 -6.68 -0.80
N LEU A 71 5.95 -5.72 -1.52
CA LEU A 71 7.29 -5.87 -2.10
C LEU A 71 8.35 -6.16 -1.03
N MET A 72 8.35 -5.41 0.08
CA MET A 72 9.33 -5.61 1.16
C MET A 72 9.13 -6.94 1.87
N LEU A 73 7.88 -7.32 2.17
CA LEU A 73 7.55 -8.56 2.87
C LEU A 73 7.67 -9.81 1.98
N SER A 74 7.77 -9.64 0.66
CA SER A 74 8.08 -10.76 -0.25
C SER A 74 9.52 -11.28 -0.10
N VAL A 75 10.41 -10.48 0.50
CA VAL A 75 11.77 -10.92 0.85
C VAL A 75 11.67 -11.86 2.07
N PRO A 76 12.19 -13.11 1.99
CA PRO A 76 12.01 -14.11 3.06
C PRO A 76 12.44 -13.66 4.46
N GLU A 77 13.50 -12.85 4.56
CA GLU A 77 14.01 -12.29 5.81
C GLU A 77 12.98 -11.38 6.52
N TYR A 78 12.07 -10.77 5.77
CA TYR A 78 11.17 -9.73 6.25
C TYR A 78 9.70 -10.14 6.32
N ARG A 79 9.37 -11.38 5.94
CA ARG A 79 7.98 -11.86 5.77
C ARG A 79 7.03 -11.56 6.95
N ASN A 80 7.55 -11.54 8.17
CA ASN A 80 6.74 -11.34 9.38
C ASN A 80 6.86 -9.93 9.97
N ALA A 81 7.58 -9.02 9.32
CA ALA A 81 7.73 -7.65 9.80
C ALA A 81 6.48 -6.81 9.52
N ILE A 82 6.40 -5.66 10.19
CA ILE A 82 5.37 -4.65 9.94
C ILE A 82 6.04 -3.47 9.21
N PRO A 83 5.74 -3.23 7.93
CA PRO A 83 6.24 -2.05 7.23
C PRO A 83 5.49 -0.81 7.72
N VAL A 84 6.23 0.18 8.19
CA VAL A 84 5.70 1.49 8.57
C VAL A 84 6.30 2.57 7.69
N ILE A 85 5.48 3.55 7.33
CA ILE A 85 5.91 4.72 6.54
C ILE A 85 6.61 5.69 7.49
N ALA A 86 7.92 5.90 7.29
CA ALA A 86 8.72 6.80 8.11
C ALA A 86 8.80 8.22 7.54
N ARG A 87 8.74 8.35 6.20
CA ARG A 87 8.78 9.63 5.49
C ARG A 87 8.15 9.47 4.10
N ILE A 88 7.55 10.56 3.63
CA ILE A 88 7.07 10.70 2.26
C ILE A 88 7.62 12.01 1.72
N ASP A 89 8.28 11.95 0.56
CA ASP A 89 8.89 13.08 -0.12
C ASP A 89 8.34 13.18 -1.56
N ASN A 90 8.48 14.37 -2.16
CA ASN A 90 8.20 14.60 -3.59
C ASN A 90 6.80 14.15 -4.08
N VAL A 91 5.79 14.18 -3.20
CA VAL A 91 4.41 13.81 -3.55
C VAL A 91 3.85 14.78 -4.57
N ARG A 92 3.31 14.26 -5.68
CA ARG A 92 2.56 15.04 -6.67
C ARG A 92 1.31 14.28 -7.10
N PHE A 93 0.19 15.00 -7.17
CA PHE A 93 -1.07 14.53 -7.73
C PHE A 93 -1.33 15.29 -9.02
N ARG A 94 -1.48 14.58 -10.14
CA ARG A 94 -1.59 15.17 -11.48
C ARG A 94 -3.05 15.35 -11.92
N ARG A 95 -3.92 14.40 -11.58
CA ARG A 95 -5.37 14.47 -11.80
C ARG A 95 -6.13 13.71 -10.72
N PRO A 96 -7.43 14.02 -10.51
CA PRO A 96 -8.29 13.22 -9.65
C PRO A 96 -8.39 11.76 -10.14
N VAL A 97 -8.48 10.84 -9.19
CA VAL A 97 -8.86 9.44 -9.41
C VAL A 97 -10.31 9.29 -8.97
N VAL A 98 -11.13 8.62 -9.78
CA VAL A 98 -12.60 8.60 -9.63
C VAL A 98 -13.15 7.17 -9.71
N PRO A 99 -14.39 6.91 -9.27
CA PRO A 99 -15.04 5.61 -9.48
C PRO A 99 -14.98 5.16 -10.94
N GLY A 100 -14.62 3.90 -11.15
CA GLY A 100 -14.39 3.30 -12.48
C GLY A 100 -12.90 3.20 -12.84
N ASP A 101 -12.03 4.00 -12.20
CA ASP A 101 -10.59 3.94 -12.44
C ASP A 101 -9.98 2.63 -11.90
N ALA A 102 -8.97 2.13 -12.63
CA ALA A 102 -8.05 1.09 -12.16
C ALA A 102 -6.71 1.75 -11.85
N LEU A 103 -6.41 1.96 -10.57
CA LEU A 103 -5.15 2.53 -10.12
C LEU A 103 -4.06 1.45 -10.13
N ILE A 104 -3.18 1.53 -11.11
CA ILE A 104 -1.99 0.68 -11.26
C ILE A 104 -0.82 1.37 -10.58
N THR A 105 -0.23 0.74 -9.57
CA THR A 105 0.94 1.27 -8.86
C THR A 105 2.18 0.49 -9.23
N GLU A 106 3.19 1.16 -9.79
CA GLU A 106 4.55 0.64 -9.85
C GLU A 106 5.38 1.13 -8.66
N VAL A 107 6.13 0.21 -8.07
CA VAL A 107 7.06 0.46 -6.98
C VAL A 107 8.44 -0.01 -7.38
N LEU A 108 9.45 0.86 -7.27
CA LEU A 108 10.85 0.53 -7.52
C LEU A 108 11.67 0.80 -6.26
N VAL A 109 12.49 -0.18 -5.85
CA VAL A 109 13.39 -0.03 -4.70
C VAL A 109 14.60 0.80 -5.10
N SER A 110 14.78 1.94 -4.45
CA SER A 110 15.99 2.76 -4.59
C SER A 110 17.14 2.18 -3.76
N TYR A 111 16.86 1.85 -2.49
CA TYR A 111 17.76 1.11 -1.64
C TYR A 111 16.99 0.43 -0.51
N PHE A 112 17.54 -0.65 0.04
CA PHE A 112 17.03 -1.30 1.24
C PHE A 112 18.18 -1.87 2.07
N ARG A 113 18.38 -1.40 3.30
CA ARG A 113 19.48 -1.82 4.19
C ARG A 113 19.05 -1.68 5.66
N ASN A 114 19.47 -2.62 6.50
CA ASN A 114 19.21 -2.57 7.95
C ASN A 114 17.72 -2.29 8.29
N ARG A 115 16.80 -2.97 7.59
CA ARG A 115 15.34 -2.83 7.78
C ARG A 115 14.77 -1.44 7.45
N VAL A 116 15.55 -0.58 6.79
CA VAL A 116 15.14 0.73 6.29
C VAL A 116 15.30 0.77 4.78
N GLY A 117 14.26 1.24 4.09
CA GLY A 117 14.25 1.30 2.63
C GLY A 117 13.72 2.61 2.11
N LYS A 118 14.10 2.92 0.87
CA LYS A 118 13.51 3.97 0.06
C LYS A 118 12.99 3.36 -1.23
N VAL A 119 11.78 3.73 -1.61
CA VAL A 119 11.17 3.37 -2.89
C VAL A 119 10.68 4.62 -3.63
N THR A 120 10.61 4.51 -4.95
CA THR A 120 9.83 5.41 -5.80
C THR A 120 8.50 4.74 -6.13
N LEU A 121 7.44 5.54 -6.15
CA LEU A 121 6.07 5.08 -6.37
C LEU A 121 5.47 5.88 -7.53
N GLU A 122 4.88 5.19 -8.50
CA GLU A 122 4.10 5.80 -9.57
C GLU A 122 2.73 5.13 -9.68
N GLY A 123 1.68 5.92 -9.47
CA GLY A 123 0.29 5.53 -9.70
C GLY A 123 -0.17 5.98 -11.08
N ARG A 124 -0.72 5.05 -11.87
CA ARG A 124 -1.24 5.28 -13.22
C ARG A 124 -2.68 4.82 -13.34
N VAL A 125 -3.44 5.52 -14.18
CA VAL A 125 -4.78 5.10 -14.61
C VAL A 125 -4.82 5.28 -16.12
N GLU A 126 -5.18 4.20 -16.84
CA GLU A 126 -5.16 4.17 -18.32
C GLU A 126 -3.78 4.53 -18.91
N GLY A 127 -2.69 4.20 -18.20
CA GLY A 127 -1.31 4.47 -18.63
C GLY A 127 -0.77 5.84 -18.22
N GLU A 128 -1.64 6.79 -17.91
CA GLU A 128 -1.27 8.15 -17.50
C GLU A 128 -0.94 8.24 -16.01
N ILE A 129 0.13 8.93 -15.65
CA ILE A 129 0.51 9.14 -14.24
C ILE A 129 -0.53 10.04 -13.56
N VAL A 130 -1.13 9.54 -12.48
CA VAL A 130 -2.09 10.28 -11.64
C VAL A 130 -1.48 10.73 -10.31
N ALA A 131 -0.52 9.96 -9.79
CA ALA A 131 0.20 10.27 -8.58
C ALA A 131 1.64 9.73 -8.63
N GLU A 132 2.58 10.43 -7.98
CA GLU A 132 3.97 10.00 -7.82
C GLU A 132 4.49 10.42 -6.44
N ALA A 133 5.38 9.63 -5.86
CA ALA A 133 6.00 9.91 -4.57
C ALA A 133 7.33 9.15 -4.38
N GLU A 134 8.15 9.65 -3.45
CA GLU A 134 9.25 8.91 -2.83
C GLU A 134 8.86 8.55 -1.40
N MET A 135 9.10 7.31 -0.99
CA MET A 135 8.66 6.82 0.31
C MET A 135 9.76 6.06 1.04
N HIS A 136 9.92 6.37 2.32
CA HIS A 136 10.81 5.67 3.22
C HIS A 136 10.03 4.73 4.12
N PHE A 137 10.43 3.46 4.11
CA PHE A 137 9.87 2.43 4.99
C PHE A 137 10.85 2.06 6.09
N MET A 138 10.30 1.73 7.25
CA MET A 138 10.99 1.02 8.31
C MET A 138 10.24 -0.28 8.60
N LEU A 139 10.96 -1.39 8.77
CA LEU A 139 10.35 -2.67 9.12
C LEU A 139 10.48 -2.92 10.62
N LEU A 140 9.35 -2.89 11.32
CA LEU A 140 9.25 -3.20 12.74
C LEU A 140 9.03 -4.70 12.95
N ASP A 141 9.44 -5.21 14.10
CA ASP A 141 9.00 -6.54 14.52
C ASP A 141 7.55 -6.46 15.00
N PRO A 142 6.72 -7.47 14.73
CA PRO A 142 5.37 -7.53 15.26
C PRO A 142 5.42 -7.55 16.79
N ARG A 143 4.48 -6.84 17.42
CA ARG A 143 4.35 -6.93 18.89
C ARG A 143 4.08 -8.39 19.26
N PRO A 144 4.67 -8.91 20.36
CA PRO A 144 4.25 -10.18 20.92
C PRO A 144 2.73 -10.14 21.12
N ALA A 145 2.04 -11.23 20.78
CA ALA A 145 0.65 -11.37 21.19
C ALA A 145 0.62 -11.19 22.72
N GLU A 146 -0.24 -10.31 23.23
CA GLU A 146 -0.49 -10.24 24.68
C GLU A 146 -0.98 -11.63 25.09
N THR A 147 -0.12 -12.42 25.70
CA THR A 147 -0.52 -13.60 26.47
C THR A 147 -1.38 -13.04 27.58
N GLY A 148 -2.70 -13.22 27.45
CA GLY A 148 -3.67 -12.63 28.37
C GLY A 148 -3.27 -12.86 29.81
N LEU A 149 -3.47 -11.82 30.63
CA LEU A 149 -3.54 -11.93 32.07
C LEU A 149 -4.57 -13.02 32.42
N GLN A 150 -4.09 -14.22 32.69
CA GLN A 150 -4.78 -15.20 33.52
C GLN A 150 -3.82 -15.53 34.64
N GLU A 151 -3.89 -14.71 35.69
CA GLU A 151 -3.56 -15.10 37.06
C GLU A 151 -4.04 -13.97 37.97
N GLU A 152 -5.35 -13.94 38.26
CA GLU A 152 -5.83 -13.43 39.55
C GLU A 152 -6.99 -14.30 40.06
N GLN A 153 -6.64 -15.05 41.12
CA GLN A 153 -7.45 -15.69 42.18
C GLN A 153 -8.20 -16.99 41.89
#